data_AF-A0A2V8M247-F1
#
_entry.id   AF-A0A2V8M247-F1
#
_cell.length_a   1.000
_cell.length_b   1.000
_cell.length_c   1.000
_cell.angle_alpha   90.00
_cell.angle_beta   90.00
_cell.angle_gamma   90.00
#
_symmetry.space_group_name_H-M   'P 1'
#
loop_
_entity.id
_entity.type
_entity.pdbx_description
1 polymer ?
#
loop_
_entity_poly.entity_id
_entity_poly.type
_entity_poly.pdbx_seq_one_letter_code
_entity_poly.pdbx_strand_id
1 'polypeptide(L)'
;MVKTRVTAVAFMATFVIVCLALPGFAQTPSDRGFLAGKKYDMKGPVARLANGHPDLSGVWDRPGVNDITKSFTTPNGMKQVGQADLPFTEWGLKAYKSYDPKNDYAGACLPYGFPRAIGGLHPLQVVQNGDFLAFLFEQNSWFTVVPVDGRP
;
A
#
# COMPACT_ATOMS: atom_id res chain seq x y z
N MET A 1 -20.20 -10.83 -55.63
CA MET A 1 -21.05 -10.60 -54.44
C MET A 1 -20.73 -11.50 -53.24
N VAL A 2 -20.51 -12.82 -53.41
CA VAL A 2 -20.25 -13.75 -52.28
C VAL A 2 -18.95 -13.44 -51.53
N LYS A 3 -17.83 -13.20 -52.24
CA LYS A 3 -16.53 -12.87 -51.62
C LYS A 3 -16.58 -11.64 -50.71
N THR A 4 -17.23 -10.57 -51.16
CA THR A 4 -17.38 -9.30 -50.42
C THR A 4 -18.19 -9.46 -49.12
N ARG A 5 -19.18 -10.35 -49.12
CA ARG A 5 -19.98 -10.67 -47.92
C ARG A 5 -19.18 -11.46 -46.89
N VAL A 6 -18.34 -12.40 -47.34
CA VAL A 6 -17.46 -13.18 -46.45
C VAL A 6 -16.39 -12.30 -45.80
N THR A 7 -15.81 -11.35 -46.54
CA THR A 7 -14.81 -10.41 -45.97
C THR A 7 -15.44 -9.47 -44.95
N ALA A 8 -16.65 -8.96 -45.21
CA ALA A 8 -17.35 -8.09 -44.28
C ALA A 8 -17.71 -8.80 -42.97
N VAL A 9 -18.17 -10.05 -43.04
CA VAL A 9 -18.48 -10.87 -41.85
C VAL A 9 -17.20 -11.17 -41.05
N ALA A 10 -16.09 -11.49 -41.71
CA ALA A 10 -14.81 -11.72 -41.04
C ALA A 10 -14.31 -10.47 -40.30
N PHE A 11 -14.34 -9.29 -40.94
CA PHE A 11 -13.94 -8.03 -40.30
C PHE A 11 -14.84 -7.66 -39.11
N MET A 12 -16.15 -7.86 -39.24
CA MET A 12 -17.10 -7.59 -38.16
C MET A 12 -16.90 -8.55 -36.98
N ALA A 13 -16.63 -9.83 -37.24
CA ALA A 13 -16.31 -10.81 -36.20
C ALA A 13 -15.01 -10.47 -35.46
N THR A 14 -13.95 -10.08 -36.18
CA THR A 14 -12.69 -9.66 -35.55
C THR A 14 -12.87 -8.40 -34.71
N PHE A 15 -13.63 -7.41 -35.20
CA PHE A 15 -13.89 -6.18 -34.46
C PHE A 15 -14.71 -6.43 -33.18
N VAL A 16 -15.71 -7.31 -33.23
CA VAL A 16 -16.50 -7.71 -32.06
C VAL A 16 -15.64 -8.44 -31.02
N ILE A 17 -14.74 -9.34 -31.45
CA ILE A 17 -13.81 -10.03 -30.53
C ILE A 17 -12.85 -9.03 -29.87
N VAL A 18 -12.33 -8.06 -30.62
CA VAL A 18 -11.46 -7.00 -30.07
C VAL A 18 -12.24 -6.13 -29.08
N CYS A 19 -13.47 -5.72 -29.40
CA CYS A 19 -14.29 -4.91 -28.49
C CYS A 19 -14.69 -5.63 -27.20
N LEU A 20 -14.88 -6.96 -27.23
CA LEU A 20 -15.18 -7.78 -26.05
C LEU A 20 -13.96 -8.04 -25.16
N ALA A 21 -12.73 -7.89 -25.68
CA ALA A 21 -11.50 -8.05 -24.89
C ALA A 21 -11.07 -6.78 -24.14
N LEU A 22 -11.51 -5.59 -24.57
CA LEU A 22 -11.17 -4.31 -23.96
C LEU A 22 -11.58 -4.14 -22.48
N PRO A 23 -12.76 -4.64 -22.02
CA PRO A 23 -13.15 -4.50 -20.61
C PRO A 23 -12.22 -5.24 -19.64
N GLY A 24 -11.56 -6.32 -20.09
CA GLY A 24 -10.63 -7.09 -19.26
C GLY A 24 -9.37 -6.34 -18.85
N PHE A 25 -8.95 -5.35 -19.66
CA PHE A 25 -7.79 -4.49 -19.37
C PHE A 25 -8.15 -3.21 -18.59
N ALA A 26 -9.44 -2.88 -18.49
CA ALA A 26 -9.93 -1.70 -17.80
C ALA A 26 -10.40 -1.96 -16.36
N GLN A 27 -10.27 -3.20 -15.86
CA GLN A 27 -10.61 -3.51 -14.48
C GLN A 27 -9.49 -3.00 -13.57
N THR A 28 -9.68 -1.80 -13.00
CA THR A 28 -8.93 -1.38 -11.83
C THR A 28 -9.06 -2.51 -10.79
N PRO A 29 -7.95 -3.07 -10.30
CA PRO A 29 -8.01 -4.06 -9.24
C PRO A 29 -8.85 -3.49 -8.10
N SER A 30 -9.74 -4.31 -7.52
CA SER A 30 -10.46 -3.89 -6.33
C SER A 30 -9.44 -3.46 -5.28
N ASP A 31 -9.70 -2.34 -4.59
CA ASP A 31 -8.84 -1.92 -3.49
C ASP A 31 -8.91 -2.98 -2.38
N ARG A 32 -7.78 -3.69 -2.21
CA ARG A 32 -7.62 -4.81 -1.28
C ARG A 32 -6.99 -4.39 0.05
N GLY A 33 -6.67 -3.11 0.20
CA GLY A 33 -6.21 -2.56 1.46
C GLY A 33 -7.35 -2.36 2.46
N PHE A 34 -7.02 -1.75 3.60
CA PHE A 34 -7.98 -1.40 4.64
C PHE A 34 -8.31 0.10 4.56
N LEU A 35 -9.59 0.45 4.61
CA LEU A 35 -10.06 1.84 4.57
C LEU A 35 -10.99 2.05 5.75
N ALA A 36 -10.83 3.14 6.49
CA ALA A 36 -11.69 3.42 7.63
C ALA A 36 -13.17 3.46 7.21
N GLY A 37 -14.03 2.83 8.02
CA GLY A 37 -15.48 2.78 7.79
C GLY A 37 -15.93 1.77 6.74
N LYS A 38 -15.03 1.20 5.92
CA LYS A 38 -15.38 0.10 5.00
C LYS A 38 -15.47 -1.21 5.77
N LYS A 39 -16.52 -2.00 5.50
CA LYS A 39 -16.70 -3.34 6.06
C LYS A 39 -15.97 -4.35 5.18
N TYR A 40 -15.18 -5.20 5.81
CA TYR A 40 -14.43 -6.27 5.17
C TYR A 40 -14.91 -7.63 5.69
N ASP A 41 -15.00 -8.63 4.80
CA ASP A 41 -15.27 -10.00 5.21
C ASP A 41 -13.99 -10.65 5.74
N MET A 42 -13.88 -10.73 7.06
CA MET A 42 -12.72 -11.30 7.74
C MET A 42 -12.70 -12.84 7.71
N LYS A 43 -13.73 -13.50 7.17
CA LYS A 43 -13.83 -14.96 7.05
C LYS A 43 -13.67 -15.46 5.61
N GLY A 44 -13.64 -14.54 4.65
CA GLY A 44 -13.43 -14.85 3.24
C GLY A 44 -12.01 -15.37 2.95
N PRO A 45 -11.79 -15.97 1.77
CA PRO A 45 -10.46 -16.38 1.35
C PRO A 45 -9.54 -15.16 1.21
N VAL A 46 -8.29 -15.31 1.67
CA VAL A 46 -7.25 -14.28 1.51
C VAL A 46 -6.94 -14.11 0.02
N ALA A 47 -6.91 -12.87 -0.45
CA ALA A 47 -6.47 -12.53 -1.80
C ALA A 47 -5.00 -12.93 -1.99
N ARG A 48 -4.69 -13.57 -3.12
CA ARG A 48 -3.35 -14.06 -3.42
C ARG A 48 -2.86 -13.57 -4.77
N LEU A 49 -1.55 -13.36 -4.85
CA LEU A 49 -0.83 -13.15 -6.09
C LEU A 49 -0.79 -14.45 -6.91
N ALA A 50 -0.37 -14.34 -8.18
CA ALA A 50 -0.21 -15.50 -9.07
C ALA A 50 0.81 -16.53 -8.54
N ASN A 51 1.78 -16.10 -7.74
CA ASN A 51 2.74 -16.97 -7.06
C ASN A 51 2.17 -17.62 -5.77
N GLY A 52 0.89 -17.41 -5.47
CA GLY A 52 0.23 -17.97 -4.29
C GLY A 52 0.52 -17.24 -2.98
N HIS A 53 1.36 -16.20 -2.96
CA HIS A 53 1.62 -15.41 -1.75
C HIS A 53 0.43 -14.49 -1.46
N PRO A 54 0.20 -14.08 -0.20
CA PRO A 54 -0.79 -13.05 0.13
C PRO A 54 -0.54 -11.78 -0.67
N ASP A 55 -1.61 -11.21 -1.22
CA ASP A 55 -1.58 -9.94 -1.93
C ASP A 55 -1.97 -8.81 -0.97
N LEU A 56 -0.99 -7.97 -0.64
CA LEU A 56 -1.12 -6.81 0.24
C LEU A 56 -1.39 -5.52 -0.54
N SER A 57 -1.56 -5.58 -1.86
CA SER A 57 -1.73 -4.38 -2.69
C SER A 57 -3.02 -3.64 -2.36
N GLY A 58 -2.96 -2.32 -2.23
CA GLY A 58 -4.11 -1.48 -1.94
C GLY A 58 -3.77 -0.31 -1.02
N VAL A 59 -4.79 0.47 -0.65
CA VAL A 59 -4.66 1.59 0.27
C VAL A 59 -4.92 1.13 1.70
N TRP A 60 -3.96 1.36 2.59
CA TRP A 60 -4.00 0.99 4.00
C TRP A 60 -4.10 2.25 4.84
N ASP A 61 -5.32 2.47 5.33
CA ASP A 61 -5.66 3.49 6.29
C ASP A 61 -5.34 3.01 7.71
N ARG A 62 -4.92 3.95 8.55
CA ARG A 62 -4.43 3.70 9.90
C ARG A 62 -4.49 5.00 10.70
N PRO A 63 -4.52 4.93 12.03
CA PRO A 63 -4.43 6.14 12.82
C PRO A 63 -3.10 6.85 12.58
N GLY A 64 -3.12 8.18 12.66
CA GLY A 64 -1.92 8.98 12.81
C GLY A 64 -1.30 8.75 14.19
N VAL A 65 -0.02 8.36 14.23
CA VAL A 65 0.67 7.95 15.46
C VAL A 65 1.81 8.92 15.75
N ASN A 66 1.59 9.79 16.74
CA ASN A 66 2.63 10.70 17.24
C ASN A 66 3.51 10.07 18.31
N ASP A 67 2.96 9.11 19.06
CA ASP A 67 3.64 8.41 20.16
C ASP A 67 3.39 6.91 20.00
N ILE A 68 4.38 6.20 19.47
CA ILE A 68 4.29 4.75 19.17
C ILE A 68 4.21 3.89 20.44
N THR A 69 4.44 4.47 21.63
CA THR A 69 4.36 3.76 22.91
C THR A 69 2.93 3.66 23.43
N LYS A 70 2.01 4.43 22.86
CA LYS A 70 0.63 4.53 23.33
C LYS A 70 -0.35 3.76 22.47
N SER A 71 -1.22 3.02 23.16
CA SER A 71 -2.41 2.42 22.56
C SER A 71 -3.57 3.41 22.59
N PHE A 72 -4.30 3.52 21.47
CA PHE A 72 -5.50 4.37 21.41
C PHE A 72 -6.47 3.88 20.32
N THR A 73 -7.70 4.35 20.40
CA THR A 73 -8.72 4.16 19.36
C THR A 73 -9.20 5.52 18.89
N THR A 74 -9.19 5.76 17.58
CA THR A 74 -9.67 7.01 16.97
C THR A 74 -11.21 7.06 16.95
N PRO A 75 -11.82 8.25 16.79
CA PRO A 75 -13.28 8.37 16.71
C PRO A 75 -13.93 7.53 15.59
N ASN A 76 -13.22 7.30 14.48
CA ASN A 76 -13.66 6.44 13.38
C ASN A 76 -13.37 4.94 13.60
N GLY A 77 -12.96 4.55 14.82
CA GLY A 77 -12.83 3.15 15.24
C GLY A 77 -11.50 2.48 14.88
N MET A 78 -10.55 3.18 14.25
CA MET A 78 -9.21 2.62 14.00
C MET A 78 -8.44 2.48 15.31
N LYS A 79 -7.59 1.46 15.39
CA LYS A 79 -6.87 1.11 16.62
C LYS A 79 -5.37 1.17 16.39
N GLN A 80 -4.66 1.78 17.33
CA GLN A 80 -3.21 1.67 17.48
C GLN A 80 -2.92 0.86 18.73
N VAL A 81 -2.00 -0.10 18.61
CA VAL A 81 -1.42 -0.80 19.75
C VAL A 81 0.00 -0.30 19.92
N GLY A 82 0.27 0.34 21.06
CA GLY A 82 1.58 0.88 21.36
C GLY A 82 2.53 -0.16 21.93
N GLN A 83 3.82 0.04 21.69
CA GLN A 83 4.90 -0.71 22.33
C GLN A 83 5.48 0.13 23.47
N ALA A 84 5.06 -0.13 24.70
CA ALA A 84 5.42 0.68 25.87
C ALA A 84 6.96 0.75 26.05
N ASP A 85 7.63 -0.39 25.96
CA ASP A 85 9.08 -0.49 26.07
C ASP A 85 9.72 -0.60 24.68
N LEU A 86 10.31 0.50 24.23
CA LEU A 86 11.04 0.55 22.98
C LEU A 86 12.40 -0.15 23.12
N PRO A 87 12.78 -1.05 22.19
CA PRO A 87 14.00 -1.84 22.27
C PRO A 87 15.24 -1.02 21.86
N PHE A 88 15.47 0.10 22.54
CA PHE A 88 16.67 0.90 22.32
C PHE A 88 17.90 0.21 22.91
N THR A 89 19.00 0.27 22.17
CA THR A 89 20.33 0.10 22.76
C THR A 89 20.62 1.28 23.69
N GLU A 90 21.58 1.13 24.61
CA GLU A 90 21.98 2.21 25.51
C GLU A 90 22.37 3.49 24.73
N TRP A 91 23.15 3.32 23.66
CA TRP A 91 23.51 4.41 22.75
C TRP A 91 22.27 5.02 22.07
N GLY A 92 21.34 4.21 21.58
CA GLY A 92 20.12 4.69 20.92
C GLY A 92 19.22 5.49 21.85
N LEU A 93 19.08 5.05 23.11
CA LEU A 93 18.32 5.78 24.12
C LEU A 93 18.97 7.12 24.45
N LYS A 94 20.30 7.16 24.56
CA LYS A 94 21.05 8.41 24.77
C LYS A 94 20.84 9.38 23.60
N ALA A 95 20.96 8.89 22.36
CA ALA A 95 20.75 9.69 21.15
C ALA A 95 19.32 10.27 21.09
N TYR A 96 18.30 9.45 21.39
CA TYR A 96 16.91 9.89 21.47
C TYR A 96 16.71 10.98 22.53
N LYS A 97 17.26 10.80 23.73
CA LYS A 97 17.14 11.79 24.82
C LYS A 97 17.89 13.09 24.54
N SER A 98 18.94 13.06 23.73
CA SER A 98 19.70 14.24 23.32
C SER A 98 19.16 14.93 22.06
N TYR A 99 17.99 14.53 21.56
CA TYR A 99 17.39 15.10 20.35
C TYR A 99 17.12 16.61 20.51
N ASP A 100 17.59 17.41 19.53
CA ASP A 100 17.32 18.86 19.44
C ASP A 100 16.32 19.13 18.31
N PRO A 101 15.09 19.58 18.62
CA PRO A 101 14.05 19.84 17.61
C PRO A 101 14.40 20.99 16.65
N LYS A 102 15.40 21.83 16.95
CA LYS A 102 15.85 22.88 16.01
C LYS A 102 16.45 22.30 14.72
N ASN A 103 17.01 21.10 14.82
CA ASN A 103 17.62 20.39 13.69
C ASN A 103 16.73 19.23 13.22
N ASP A 104 15.42 19.35 13.39
CA ASP A 104 14.47 18.33 12.96
C ASP A 104 14.53 18.16 11.44
N TYR A 105 14.74 16.91 11.01
CA TYR A 105 14.83 16.55 9.60
C TYR A 105 13.52 16.86 8.86
N ALA A 106 12.37 16.75 9.55
CA ALA A 106 11.08 17.02 8.93
C ALA A 106 10.87 18.52 8.69
N GLY A 107 11.27 19.38 9.62
CA GLY A 107 11.33 20.84 9.43
C GLY A 107 12.30 21.28 8.33
N ALA A 108 13.36 20.51 8.09
CA ALA A 108 14.35 20.76 7.03
C ALA A 108 13.97 20.16 5.65
N CYS A 109 12.74 19.68 5.48
CA CYS A 109 12.26 19.03 4.24
C CYS A 109 13.10 17.81 3.81
N LEU A 110 13.78 17.15 4.74
CA LEU A 110 14.56 15.94 4.47
C LEU A 110 13.68 14.68 4.53
N PRO A 111 14.07 13.59 3.82
CA PRO A 111 13.38 12.31 3.84
C PRO A 111 13.01 11.82 5.24
N TYR A 112 11.74 11.43 5.43
CA TYR A 112 11.35 10.75 6.66
C TYR A 112 11.93 9.34 6.66
N GLY A 113 12.40 8.91 7.84
CA GLY A 113 12.63 7.50 8.09
C GLY A 113 11.33 6.70 8.03
N PHE A 114 11.45 5.41 7.74
CA PHE A 114 10.31 4.49 7.62
C PHE A 114 9.34 4.55 8.81
N PRO A 115 9.78 4.58 10.09
CA PRO A 115 8.85 4.66 11.23
C PRO A 115 8.01 5.94 11.24
N ARG A 116 8.57 7.08 10.80
CA ARG A 116 7.84 8.34 10.75
C ARG A 116 6.86 8.36 9.58
N ALA A 117 7.24 7.82 8.43
CA ALA A 117 6.36 7.68 7.28
C ALA A 117 5.15 6.75 7.59
N ILE A 118 5.40 5.64 8.30
CA ILE A 118 4.37 4.72 8.82
C ILE A 118 3.60 5.30 10.03
N GLY A 119 4.10 6.34 10.70
CA GLY A 119 3.37 7.03 11.77
C GLY A 119 2.55 8.23 11.29
N GLY A 120 2.73 8.68 10.05
CA GLY A 120 2.11 9.89 9.49
C GLY A 120 0.58 9.86 9.51
N LEU A 121 -0.07 11.00 9.29
CA LEU A 121 -1.54 11.11 9.39
C LEU A 121 -2.30 10.48 8.22
N HIS A 122 -1.60 10.19 7.14
CA HIS A 122 -2.18 9.81 5.86
C HIS A 122 -2.15 8.29 5.65
N PRO A 123 -3.13 7.74 4.90
CA PRO A 123 -3.05 6.37 4.39
C PRO A 123 -1.79 6.15 3.57
N LEU A 124 -1.37 4.90 3.46
CA LEU A 124 -0.29 4.50 2.57
C LEU A 124 -0.84 3.58 1.48
N GLN A 125 -0.26 3.62 0.29
CA GLN A 125 -0.55 2.64 -0.75
C GLN A 125 0.55 1.60 -0.80
N VAL A 126 0.17 0.33 -0.78
CA VAL A 126 1.07 -0.80 -1.05
C VAL A 126 0.89 -1.21 -2.50
N VAL A 127 2.01 -1.35 -3.21
CA VAL A 127 2.08 -1.97 -4.53
C VAL A 127 2.95 -3.21 -4.40
N GLN A 128 2.43 -4.39 -4.76
CA GLN A 128 3.15 -5.64 -4.64
C GLN A 128 3.16 -6.42 -5.95
N ASN A 129 4.30 -7.04 -6.26
CA ASN A 129 4.41 -8.08 -7.27
C ASN A 129 5.13 -9.32 -6.68
N GLY A 130 5.56 -10.23 -7.53
CA GLY A 130 6.28 -11.43 -7.10
C GLY A 130 7.62 -11.16 -6.42
N ASP A 131 8.23 -10.00 -6.68
CA ASP A 131 9.63 -9.72 -6.36
C ASP A 131 9.80 -8.57 -5.35
N PHE A 132 8.87 -7.64 -5.32
CA PHE A 132 8.93 -6.41 -4.54
C PHE A 132 7.58 -6.06 -3.92
N LEU A 133 7.67 -5.41 -2.76
CA LEU A 133 6.60 -4.67 -2.13
C LEU A 133 7.06 -3.22 -1.96
N ALA A 134 6.30 -2.28 -2.50
CA ALA A 134 6.57 -0.84 -2.40
C ALA A 134 5.53 -0.17 -1.51
N PHE A 135 6.01 0.53 -0.49
CA PHE A 135 5.21 1.43 0.34
C PHE A 135 5.27 2.83 -0.26
N LEU A 136 4.13 3.34 -0.69
CA LEU A 136 3.96 4.69 -1.19
C LEU A 136 3.30 5.53 -0.11
N PHE A 137 3.99 6.59 0.31
CA PHE A 137 3.49 7.50 1.32
C PHE A 137 2.95 8.77 0.65
N GLU A 138 1.74 9.18 1.07
CA GLU A 138 1.13 10.42 0.57
C GLU A 138 2.00 11.65 0.89
N GLN A 139 2.65 11.63 2.06
CA GLN A 139 3.48 12.74 2.52
C GLN A 139 4.86 12.73 1.84
N ASN A 140 5.15 13.82 1.13
CA ASN A 140 6.45 14.16 0.52
C ASN A 140 6.94 13.22 -0.59
N SER A 141 6.04 12.49 -1.25
CA SER A 141 6.34 11.61 -2.39
C SER A 141 7.47 10.59 -2.12
N TRP A 142 7.65 10.22 -0.86
CA TRP A 142 8.63 9.20 -0.49
C TRP A 142 8.07 7.81 -0.64
N PHE A 143 8.97 6.88 -0.90
CA PHE A 143 8.64 5.48 -1.05
C PHE A 143 9.73 4.60 -0.46
N THR A 144 9.36 3.39 -0.09
CA THR A 144 10.30 2.36 0.36
C THR A 144 10.00 1.09 -0.41
N VAL A 145 11.00 0.54 -1.09
CA VAL A 145 10.90 -0.71 -1.83
C VAL A 145 11.57 -1.80 -1.03
N VAL A 146 10.83 -2.88 -0.77
CA VAL A 146 11.28 -4.05 -0.02
C VAL A 146 11.24 -5.26 -0.96
N PRO A 147 12.38 -5.89 -1.25
CA PRO A 147 12.42 -7.21 -1.88
C PRO A 147 11.63 -8.26 -1.09
N VAL A 148 10.80 -9.04 -1.79
CA VAL A 148 10.01 -10.13 -1.19
C VAL A 148 10.20 -11.47 -1.93
N ASP A 149 11.11 -11.52 -2.89
CA ASP A 149 11.52 -12.72 -3.65
C ASP A 149 12.46 -13.67 -2.89
N GLY A 150 12.92 -13.29 -1.69
CA GLY A 150 13.84 -14.11 -0.90
C GLY A 150 15.29 -14.09 -1.39
N ARG A 151 15.69 -13.06 -2.16
CA ARG A 151 17.11 -12.82 -2.48
C ARG A 151 17.95 -12.63 -1.18
N PRO A 152 19.23 -13.06 -1.17
CA PRO A 152 20.10 -12.98 0.00
C PRO A 152 20.46 -11.53 0.40
#